data_AF-E6MG28-F1
#
_entry.id   AF-E6MG28-F1
#
_cell.length_a   1.000
_cell.length_b   1.000
_cell.length_c   1.000
_cell.angle_alpha   90.00
_cell.angle_beta   90.00
_cell.angle_gamma   90.00
#
_symmetry.space_group_name_H-M   'P 1'
#
loop_
_entity.id
_entity.type
_entity.pdbx_description
1 polymer ?
#
loop_
_entity_poly.entity_id
_entity_poly.type
_entity_poly.pdbx_seq_one_letter_code
_entity_poly.pdbx_strand_id
1 'polypeptide(L)' 'MNSVPGTYRAYGRERQFIIVLPERDVVIAVQAMHHDVQEILDLVWETILPQL' A
#
# COMPACT_ATOMS: atom_id res chain seq x y z
N MET A 1 -1.67 9.54 -7.99
CA MET A 1 -1.04 8.30 -8.48
C MET A 1 0.46 8.41 -8.29
N ASN A 2 0.93 8.16 -7.05
CA ASN A 2 2.34 8.27 -6.68
C ASN A 2 2.94 6.86 -6.51
N SER A 3 3.13 6.08 -7.58
CA SER A 3 3.84 4.81 -7.43
C SER A 3 5.34 5.08 -7.35
N VAL A 4 6.00 4.62 -6.29
CA VAL A 4 7.48 4.58 -6.23
C VAL A 4 7.94 3.50 -7.23
N PRO A 5 8.88 3.78 -8.15
CA PRO A 5 9.43 2.77 -9.05
C PRO A 5 9.96 1.56 -8.28
N GLY A 6 9.80 0.35 -8.83
CA GLY A 6 10.20 -0.88 -8.14
C GLY A 6 9.24 -1.40 -7.08
N THR A 7 8.14 -0.68 -6.81
CA THR A 7 7.08 -1.14 -5.90
C THR A 7 6.14 -2.14 -6.58
N TYR A 8 5.90 -3.27 -5.91
CA TYR A 8 4.93 -4.28 -6.34
C TYR A 8 3.71 -4.25 -5.43
N ARG A 9 2.51 -4.42 -6.01
CA ARG A 9 1.26 -4.47 -5.24
C ARG A 9 0.33 -5.54 -5.77
N ALA A 10 -0.27 -6.29 -4.86
CA ALA A 10 -1.37 -7.20 -5.17
C ALA A 10 -2.61 -6.84 -4.35
N TYR A 11 -3.78 -6.96 -4.98
CA TYR A 11 -5.07 -6.69 -4.35
C TYR A 11 -5.76 -7.98 -3.94
N GLY A 12 -6.49 -7.92 -2.84
CA GLY A 12 -7.44 -8.91 -2.37
C GLY A 12 -8.88 -8.38 -2.38
N ARG A 13 -9.82 -9.23 -1.97
CA ARG A 13 -11.24 -8.86 -1.82
C ARG A 13 -11.40 -7.76 -0.76
N GLU A 14 -12.44 -6.92 -0.88
CA GLU A 14 -12.75 -5.87 0.11
C GLU A 14 -11.61 -4.87 0.40
N ARG A 15 -10.82 -4.51 -0.64
CA ARG A 15 -9.73 -3.51 -0.55
C ARG A 15 -8.57 -3.90 0.35
N GLN A 16 -8.46 -5.19 0.63
CA GLN A 16 -7.23 -5.76 1.15
C GLN A 16 -6.15 -5.64 0.08
N PHE A 17 -4.92 -5.39 0.48
CA PHE A 17 -3.78 -5.42 -0.43
C PHE A 17 -2.48 -5.65 0.32
N ILE A 18 -1.48 -6.08 -0.45
CA ILE A 18 -0.10 -6.16 -0.01
C ILE A 18 0.77 -5.31 -0.94
N ILE A 19 1.72 -4.60 -0.36
CA ILE A 19 2.72 -3.80 -1.09
C ILE A 19 4.09 -4.29 -0.68
N VAL A 20 4.96 -4.52 -1.66
CA VAL A 20 6.36 -4.90 -1.47
C VAL A 20 7.21 -3.76 -2.01
N LEU A 21 8.12 -3.25 -1.18
CA LEU A 21 9.09 -2.22 -1.51
C LEU A 21 10.50 -2.81 -1.34
N PRO A 22 11.05 -3.49 -2.36
CA PRO A 22 12.35 -4.17 -2.25
C PRO A 22 13.49 -3.23 -1.89
N GLU A 23 13.49 -2.01 -2.40
CA GLU A 23 14.54 -1.01 -2.17
C GLU A 23 14.60 -0.54 -0.71
N ARG A 24 13.57 -0.83 0.09
CA ARG A 24 13.49 -0.50 1.51
C ARG A 24 13.45 -1.72 2.41
N ASP A 25 13.54 -2.94 1.86
CA ASP A 25 13.37 -4.20 2.61
C ASP A 25 12.06 -4.26 3.42
N VAL A 26 10.97 -3.70 2.86
CA VAL A 26 9.67 -3.58 3.56
C VAL A 26 8.52 -4.25 2.79
N VAL A 27 7.63 -4.86 3.57
CA VAL A 27 6.31 -5.34 3.11
C VAL A 27 5.22 -4.70 3.97
N ILE A 28 4.20 -4.13 3.33
CA ILE A 28 3.01 -3.57 3.99
C ILE A 28 1.81 -4.44 3.62
N ALA A 29 1.21 -5.09 4.62
CA ALA A 29 -0.02 -5.86 4.46
C ALA A 29 -1.19 -5.12 5.10
N VAL A 30 -2.24 -4.87 4.31
CA VAL A 30 -3.43 -4.17 4.75
C VAL A 30 -4.62 -5.10 4.66
N GLN A 31 -5.23 -5.38 5.81
CA GLN A 31 -6.56 -5.93 5.90
C GLN A 31 -7.56 -4.79 6.06
N ALA A 32 -8.58 -4.74 5.19
CA ALA A 32 -9.62 -3.72 5.25
C ALA A 32 -10.99 -4.33 4.90
N MET A 33 -12.03 -3.60 5.27
CA MET A 33 -13.36 -3.74 4.69
C MET A 33 -13.86 -2.33 4.41
N HIS A 34 -13.61 -1.84 3.20
CA HIS A 34 -13.83 -0.43 2.85
C HIS A 34 -14.40 -0.32 1.43
N HIS A 35 -15.03 0.81 1.11
CA HIS A 35 -15.66 1.02 -0.19
C HIS A 35 -14.64 1.52 -1.24
N ASP A 36 -13.70 2.36 -0.83
CA ASP A 36 -12.62 2.88 -1.67
C ASP A 36 -11.24 2.32 -1.26
N VAL A 37 -10.51 1.77 -2.23
CA VAL A 37 -9.13 1.30 -2.03
C VAL A 37 -8.12 2.44 -2.12
N GLN A 38 -8.45 3.48 -2.88
CA GLN A 38 -7.55 4.59 -3.13
C GLN A 38 -7.35 5.41 -1.86
N GLU A 39 -8.40 5.65 -1.07
CA GLU A 39 -8.28 6.32 0.23
C GLU A 39 -7.31 5.60 1.18
N ILE A 40 -7.38 4.26 1.24
CA ILE A 40 -6.48 3.48 2.09
C ILE A 40 -5.04 3.54 1.55
N LEU A 41 -4.87 3.50 0.22
CA LEU A 41 -3.57 3.66 -0.40
C LEU A 41 -2.99 5.05 -0.15
N ASP A 42 -3.79 6.11 -0.27
CA ASP A 42 -3.33 7.47 -0.02
C ASP A 42 -2.87 7.62 1.43
N LEU A 43 -3.62 7.07 2.39
CA LEU A 43 -3.21 7.00 3.79
C LEU A 43 -1.86 6.30 3.98
N VAL A 44 -1.65 5.14 3.36
CA VAL A 44 -0.36 4.42 3.45
C VAL A 44 0.78 5.29 2.89
N TRP A 45 0.55 6.01 1.80
CA TRP A 45 1.56 6.82 1.13
C TRP A 45 1.90 8.11 1.87
N GLU A 46 0.89 8.74 2.48
CA GLU A 46 1.04 10.01 3.19
C GLU A 46 1.53 9.80 4.63
N THR A 47 1.18 8.67 5.25
CA THR A 47 1.43 8.46 6.68
C THR A 47 2.48 7.40 6.97
N ILE A 48 2.49 6.25 6.28
CA ILE A 48 3.40 5.14 6.60
C ILE A 48 4.70 5.28 5.82
N LEU A 49 4.62 5.48 4.51
CA LEU A 49 5.76 5.54 3.60
C LEU A 49 6.84 6.58 3.97
N PRO A 50 6.52 7.78 4.48
CA PRO A 50 7.54 8.75 4.90
C PRO A 50 8.32 8.33 6.15
N GLN A 51 7.85 7.34 6.90
CA GLN A 51 8.47 6.87 8.15
C GLN A 51 9.33 5.60 7.96
N LEU A 52 9.31 5.02 6.76
CA LEU A 52 10.07 3.82 6.38
C LEU A 52 11.35 4.21 5.63
#